data_AF-A0A7S1FJ00-F1
#
_entry.id   AF-A0A7S1FJ00-F1
#
_cell.length_a   1.000
_cell.length_b   1.000
_cell.length_c   1.000
_cell.angle_alpha   90.00
_cell.angle_beta   90.00
_cell.angle_gamma   90.00
#
_symmetry.space_group_name_H-M   'P 1'
#
loop_
_entity.id
_entity.type
_entity.pdbx_description
1 polymer ?
#
loop_
_entity_poly.entity_id
_entity_poly.type
_entity_poly.pdbx_seq_one_letter_code
_entity_poly.pdbx_strand_id
1 'polypeptide(L)'
;MRFRFVLAAFVLGSAAGDSLFSGDRLWHHGALRGAPSPSDHGGGAHTDASAPLRIVERHNKELLALEYDLPPVQQSLAAWTRLTSCWSPRSENITEAASSTVAIVGFSFGQGANLSPGGTNRALAWQVAQLKHANPGLKIVLQWEIADALEQEFKMTADLRISPLPDSYLSTYGVAEQAAEYLAAHPGTVSLVAHPDHALRCALNLVQPPIGVASVWPRIEGLPAAQYGVDDRYYDPLSAQAWCRNRSVYVPHELTSRASGVLAGEISFESEDSCDAR
;
A
#
# COMPACT_ATOMS: atom_id res chain seq x y z
N MET A 1 -6.96 -53.11 37.87
CA MET A 1 -6.99 -51.96 36.95
C MET A 1 -5.71 -51.15 37.15
N ARG A 2 -4.78 -51.14 36.19
CA ARG A 2 -3.53 -50.36 36.22
C ARG A 2 -3.59 -49.32 35.11
N PHE A 3 -3.64 -48.04 35.47
CA PHE A 3 -3.54 -46.92 34.54
C PHE A 3 -2.07 -46.74 34.12
N ARG A 4 -1.81 -46.72 32.81
CA ARG A 4 -0.53 -46.28 32.24
C ARG A 4 -0.68 -44.83 31.80
N PHE A 5 0.09 -43.93 32.39
CA PHE A 5 0.35 -42.61 31.85
C PHE A 5 1.37 -42.73 30.72
N VAL A 6 1.06 -42.17 29.54
CA VAL A 6 2.01 -41.98 28.45
C VAL A 6 2.41 -40.51 28.46
N LEU A 7 3.69 -40.26 28.76
CA LEU A 7 4.32 -38.95 28.68
C LEU A 7 4.87 -38.79 27.26
N ALA A 8 4.32 -37.86 26.47
CA ALA A 8 4.86 -37.51 25.16
C ALA A 8 5.91 -36.40 25.33
N ALA A 9 7.17 -36.71 25.02
CA ALA A 9 8.24 -35.74 24.94
C ALA A 9 8.25 -35.08 23.55
N PHE A 10 8.15 -33.75 23.51
CA PHE A 10 8.40 -32.97 22.30
C PHE A 10 9.91 -32.75 22.14
N VAL A 11 10.46 -33.23 21.03
CA VAL A 11 11.83 -32.90 20.58
C VAL A 11 11.73 -31.71 19.64
N LEU A 12 12.31 -30.58 20.05
CA LEU A 12 12.56 -29.43 19.18
C LEU A 12 13.82 -29.71 18.35
N GLY A 13 13.63 -30.04 17.08
CA GLY A 13 14.70 -30.13 16.09
C GLY A 13 14.87 -28.80 15.35
N SER A 14 15.97 -28.11 15.62
CA SER A 14 16.48 -26.99 14.85
C SER A 14 17.16 -27.52 13.57
N ALA A 15 16.71 -27.08 12.40
CA ALA A 15 17.40 -27.29 11.13
C ALA A 15 17.83 -25.93 10.58
N ALA A 16 19.13 -25.65 10.72
CA ALA A 16 19.83 -24.68 9.91
C ALA A 16 19.94 -25.24 8.48
N GLY A 17 19.44 -24.49 7.51
CA GLY A 17 19.59 -24.78 6.09
C GLY A 17 20.33 -23.63 5.44
N ASP A 18 21.57 -23.91 5.01
CA ASP A 18 22.46 -23.01 4.30
C ASP A 18 21.83 -22.51 2.98
N SER A 19 21.68 -21.20 2.84
CA SER A 19 21.36 -20.57 1.56
C SER A 19 22.64 -20.13 0.86
N LEU A 20 23.12 -20.97 -0.05
CA LEU A 20 24.03 -20.57 -1.13
C LEU A 20 23.19 -19.97 -2.26
N PHE A 21 23.05 -18.64 -2.29
CA PHE A 21 22.68 -17.92 -3.50
C PHE A 21 23.80 -16.93 -3.82
N SER A 22 24.59 -17.30 -4.82
CA SER A 22 25.57 -16.44 -5.49
C SER A 22 24.83 -15.29 -6.15
N GLY A 23 25.10 -14.07 -5.69
CA GLY A 23 24.60 -12.85 -6.29
C GLY A 23 25.34 -12.54 -7.58
N ASP A 24 24.57 -12.26 -8.63
CA ASP A 24 24.95 -11.36 -9.72
C ASP A 24 23.65 -10.84 -10.34
N ARG A 25 23.16 -9.70 -9.84
CA ARG A 25 22.22 -8.84 -10.57
C ARG A 25 22.90 -7.51 -10.81
N LEU A 26 23.40 -7.38 -12.03
CA LEU A 26 23.94 -6.17 -12.62
C LEU A 26 22.84 -5.09 -12.68
N TRP A 27 23.05 -4.00 -11.95
CA TRP A 27 22.30 -2.77 -12.11
C TRP A 27 22.74 -2.06 -13.39
N HIS A 28 21.93 -2.11 -14.44
CA HIS A 28 22.11 -1.25 -15.61
C HIS A 28 21.40 0.10 -15.38
N HIS A 29 22.11 1.07 -14.81
CA HIS A 29 21.76 2.49 -14.95
C HIS A 29 22.26 3.00 -16.31
N GLY A 30 21.40 2.88 -17.32
CA GLY A 30 21.60 3.44 -18.66
C GLY A 30 21.08 4.87 -18.77
N ALA A 31 22.01 5.80 -18.88
CA ALA A 31 21.88 7.23 -19.09
C ALA A 31 20.80 7.71 -20.08
N LEU A 32 20.00 8.70 -19.66
CA LEU A 32 19.45 9.75 -20.52
C LEU A 32 19.48 11.09 -19.78
N ARG A 33 20.64 11.75 -19.75
CA ARG A 33 20.74 13.20 -19.48
C ARG A 33 21.21 13.88 -20.75
N GLY A 34 20.28 14.44 -21.52
CA GLY A 34 20.58 15.45 -22.52
C GLY A 34 20.91 16.75 -21.80
N ALA A 35 22.12 17.28 -22.00
CA ALA A 35 22.48 18.61 -21.53
C ALA A 35 21.81 19.68 -22.41
N PRO A 36 21.18 20.72 -21.84
CA PRO A 36 20.78 21.88 -22.61
C PRO A 36 21.96 22.85 -22.80
N SER A 37 22.04 23.40 -24.01
CA SER A 37 23.00 24.42 -24.46
C SER A 37 22.68 25.80 -23.87
N PRO A 38 23.66 26.72 -23.68
CA PRO A 38 23.43 28.01 -23.04
C PRO A 38 23.24 29.17 -24.04
N SER A 39 22.08 29.82 -23.98
CA SER A 39 21.78 31.22 -24.35
C SER A 39 20.25 31.37 -24.26
N ASP A 40 19.62 32.38 -23.66
CA ASP A 40 19.96 33.79 -23.64
C ASP A 40 19.23 34.54 -22.50
N HIS A 41 19.73 35.73 -22.19
CA HIS A 41 19.32 36.61 -21.11
C HIS A 41 17.86 37.11 -21.16
N GLY A 42 17.17 37.01 -20.03
CA GLY A 42 15.92 37.72 -19.75
C GLY A 42 15.72 37.89 -18.25
N GLY A 43 16.13 39.04 -17.70
CA GLY A 43 15.99 39.38 -16.29
C GLY A 43 14.54 39.59 -15.88
N GLY A 44 13.95 38.59 -15.24
CA GLY A 44 12.76 38.72 -14.41
C GLY A 44 13.11 38.24 -13.01
N ALA A 45 12.77 39.02 -11.99
CA ALA A 45 12.91 38.63 -10.59
C ALA A 45 11.96 37.45 -10.30
N HIS A 46 12.40 36.24 -10.63
CA HIS A 46 11.79 35.01 -10.15
C HIS A 46 12.18 34.89 -8.67
N THR A 47 11.20 35.09 -7.79
CA THR A 47 11.27 34.53 -6.44
C THR A 47 11.46 33.03 -6.61
N ASP A 48 12.64 32.54 -6.19
CA ASP A 48 13.04 31.15 -6.33
C ASP A 48 12.13 30.26 -5.48
N ALA A 49 11.02 29.82 -6.06
CA ALA A 49 10.08 28.89 -5.44
C ALA A 49 10.74 27.54 -5.10
N SER A 50 11.97 27.29 -5.55
CA SER A 50 12.76 26.09 -5.22
C SER A 50 13.60 26.23 -3.94
N ALA A 51 13.78 27.44 -3.39
CA ALA A 51 14.61 27.63 -2.20
C ALA A 51 14.02 27.00 -0.91
N PRO A 52 12.69 27.08 -0.63
CA PRO A 52 12.09 26.39 0.51
C PRO A 52 12.15 24.86 0.37
N LEU A 53 11.96 24.35 -0.85
CA LEU A 53 12.00 22.91 -1.16
C LEU A 53 13.39 22.32 -0.88
N ARG A 54 14.47 23.00 -1.28
CA ARG A 54 15.86 22.56 -1.00
C ARG A 54 16.22 22.53 0.49
N ILE A 55 15.57 23.35 1.32
CA ILE A 55 15.79 23.36 2.78
C ILE A 55 15.13 22.13 3.42
N VAL A 56 13.93 21.76 2.95
CA VAL A 56 13.22 20.55 3.39
C VAL A 56 13.94 19.29 2.90
N GLU A 57 14.46 19.28 1.67
CA GLU A 57 15.28 18.19 1.10
C GLU A 57 16.47 17.84 2.00
N ARG A 58 17.24 18.88 2.33
CA ARG A 58 18.44 18.76 3.16
C ARG A 58 18.08 18.28 4.56
N HIS A 59 17.00 18.81 5.14
CA HIS A 59 16.56 18.41 6.47
C HIS A 59 16.08 16.96 6.53
N ASN A 60 15.33 16.49 5.53
CA ASN A 60 14.87 15.10 5.44
C ASN A 60 16.04 14.13 5.24
N LYS A 61 17.02 14.47 4.38
CA LYS A 61 18.24 13.68 4.20
C LYS A 61 19.09 13.62 5.47
N GLU A 62 19.21 14.72 6.20
CA GLU A 62 19.91 14.77 7.49
C GLU A 62 19.18 13.94 8.56
N LEU A 63 17.84 13.98 8.61
CA LEU A 63 17.04 13.14 9.52
C LEU A 63 17.16 11.64 9.19
N LEU A 64 17.09 11.27 7.91
CA LEU A 64 17.28 9.87 7.47
C LEU A 64 18.69 9.36 7.79
N ALA A 65 19.71 10.20 7.60
CA ALA A 65 21.08 9.86 7.96
C ALA A 65 21.26 9.67 9.47
N LEU A 66 20.65 10.54 10.29
CA LEU A 66 20.67 10.42 11.75
C LEU A 66 19.92 9.19 12.25
N GLU A 67 18.88 8.76 11.55
CA GLU A 67 18.13 7.56 11.90
C GLU A 67 18.85 6.28 11.54
N TYR A 68 19.61 6.26 10.44
CA TYR A 68 20.39 5.08 10.06
C TYR A 68 21.35 4.62 11.16
N ASP A 69 21.85 5.58 11.96
CA ASP A 69 22.74 5.33 13.10
C ASP A 69 22.00 4.92 14.38
N LEU A 70 20.66 4.95 14.41
CA LEU A 70 19.88 4.54 15.57
C LEU A 70 19.82 3.00 15.71
N PRO A 71 19.69 2.46 16.93
CA PRO A 71 19.30 1.07 17.13
C PRO A 71 17.99 0.73 16.38
N PRO A 72 17.82 -0.51 15.88
CA PRO A 72 16.67 -0.88 15.03
C PRO A 72 15.27 -0.54 15.59
N VAL A 73 15.11 -0.62 16.91
CA VAL A 73 13.85 -0.25 17.60
C VAL A 73 13.57 1.25 17.50
N GLN A 74 14.61 2.09 17.57
CA GLN A 74 14.50 3.54 17.46
C GLN A 74 14.31 3.97 16.00
N GLN A 75 14.95 3.28 15.04
CA GLN A 75 14.65 3.44 13.61
C GLN A 75 13.17 3.18 13.32
N SER A 76 12.65 2.08 13.86
CA SER A 76 11.24 1.71 13.73
C SER A 76 10.31 2.77 14.34
N LEU A 77 10.66 3.36 15.49
CA LEU A 77 9.87 4.40 16.15
C LEU A 77 9.94 5.77 15.43
N ALA A 78 11.09 6.12 14.85
CA ALA A 78 11.25 7.35 14.09
C ALA A 78 10.54 7.28 12.72
N ALA A 79 10.68 6.14 12.02
CA ALA A 79 9.86 5.81 10.86
C ALA A 79 8.36 5.84 11.21
N TRP A 80 7.97 5.25 12.35
CA TRP A 80 6.59 5.28 12.84
C TRP A 80 6.05 6.69 13.06
N THR A 81 6.83 7.56 13.70
CA THR A 81 6.42 8.93 13.99
C THR A 81 6.13 9.67 12.69
N ARG A 82 7.02 9.58 11.69
CA ARG A 82 6.80 10.20 10.37
C ARG A 82 5.63 9.58 9.61
N LEU A 83 5.52 8.26 9.61
CA LEU A 83 4.41 7.55 8.96
C LEU A 83 3.05 8.02 9.50
N THR A 84 2.95 8.22 10.82
CA THR A 84 1.69 8.58 11.47
C THR A 84 1.42 10.07 11.50
N SER A 85 2.45 10.93 11.50
CA SER A 85 2.28 12.39 11.54
C SER A 85 2.04 13.02 10.16
N CYS A 86 2.45 12.36 9.08
CA CYS A 86 2.52 12.99 7.76
C CYS A 86 1.47 12.50 6.76
N TRP A 87 0.77 11.40 7.05
CA TRP A 87 -0.19 10.83 6.12
C TRP A 87 -1.61 11.34 6.38
N SER A 88 -2.13 12.10 5.43
CA SER A 88 -3.54 12.46 5.33
C SER A 88 -4.03 12.16 3.92
N PRO A 89 -5.24 11.59 3.74
CA PRO A 89 -5.81 11.41 2.41
C PRO A 89 -5.94 12.70 1.61
N ARG A 90 -5.84 12.62 0.27
CA ARG A 90 -5.87 13.77 -0.65
C ARG A 90 -7.27 14.24 -1.00
N SER A 91 -8.23 13.33 -1.13
CA SER A 91 -9.63 13.67 -1.41
C SER A 91 -10.55 12.95 -0.45
N GLU A 92 -11.50 13.70 0.10
CA GLU A 92 -12.51 13.21 1.04
C GLU A 92 -13.81 12.78 0.34
N ASN A 93 -13.96 13.01 -0.98
CA ASN A 93 -15.20 12.70 -1.71
C ASN A 93 -14.98 11.87 -2.99
N ILE A 94 -15.96 11.02 -3.32
CA ILE A 94 -15.90 10.06 -4.44
C ILE A 94 -15.86 10.76 -5.81
N THR A 95 -16.55 11.88 -5.98
CA THR A 95 -16.68 12.54 -7.29
C THR A 95 -15.39 13.25 -7.72
N GLU A 96 -14.78 14.00 -6.80
CA GLU A 96 -13.51 14.69 -7.00
C GLU A 96 -12.41 13.67 -7.30
N ALA A 97 -12.29 12.66 -6.45
CA ALA A 97 -11.45 11.48 -6.65
C ALA A 97 -11.57 10.87 -8.06
N ALA A 98 -12.80 10.55 -8.47
CA ALA A 98 -13.06 9.94 -9.76
C ALA A 98 -12.73 10.88 -10.94
N SER A 99 -12.81 12.20 -10.75
CA SER A 99 -12.53 13.20 -11.79
C SER A 99 -11.03 13.45 -12.02
N SER A 100 -10.20 13.22 -11.01
CA SER A 100 -8.76 13.52 -11.03
C SER A 100 -7.88 12.28 -11.20
N THR A 101 -8.46 11.12 -11.54
CA THR A 101 -7.76 9.84 -11.60
C THR A 101 -7.96 9.11 -12.93
N VAL A 102 -7.00 8.25 -13.27
CA VAL A 102 -7.02 7.42 -14.48
C VAL A 102 -7.46 5.98 -14.20
N ALA A 103 -7.31 5.52 -12.95
CA ALA A 103 -7.62 4.17 -12.52
C ALA A 103 -8.02 4.12 -11.05
N ILE A 104 -8.63 3.01 -10.66
CA ILE A 104 -8.89 2.56 -9.29
C ILE A 104 -7.94 1.41 -9.01
N VAL A 105 -7.16 1.49 -7.93
CA VAL A 105 -6.27 0.41 -7.47
C VAL A 105 -6.72 -0.07 -6.09
N GLY A 106 -7.14 -1.33 -5.99
CA GLY A 106 -7.71 -1.92 -4.77
C GLY A 106 -6.82 -2.94 -4.10
N PHE A 107 -6.54 -2.75 -2.80
CA PHE A 107 -5.80 -3.67 -1.94
C PHE A 107 -6.75 -4.33 -0.95
N SER A 108 -6.78 -5.66 -0.94
CA SER A 108 -7.70 -6.39 -0.06
C SER A 108 -7.27 -6.34 1.40
N PHE A 109 -8.22 -6.63 2.28
CA PHE A 109 -8.05 -6.58 3.71
C PHE A 109 -8.78 -7.74 4.39
N GLY A 110 -8.02 -8.60 5.06
CA GLY A 110 -8.59 -9.81 5.64
C GLY A 110 -9.02 -10.79 4.55
N GLN A 111 -9.34 -12.01 4.97
CA GLN A 111 -9.90 -13.02 4.09
C GLN A 111 -11.16 -13.59 4.76
N GLY A 112 -12.21 -13.85 3.98
CA GLY A 112 -13.37 -14.56 4.47
C GLY A 112 -13.09 -16.05 4.69
N ALA A 113 -14.07 -16.74 5.27
CA ALA A 113 -14.02 -18.19 5.41
C ALA A 113 -13.94 -18.88 4.04
N ASN A 114 -13.30 -20.05 3.97
CA ASN A 114 -13.22 -20.87 2.75
C ASN A 114 -12.69 -20.14 1.50
N LEU A 115 -11.70 -19.26 1.66
CA LEU A 115 -11.12 -18.49 0.55
C LEU A 115 -12.16 -17.63 -0.18
N SER A 116 -13.13 -17.08 0.55
CA SER A 116 -14.11 -16.12 0.01
C SER A 116 -13.74 -14.68 0.36
N PRO A 117 -14.29 -13.68 -0.37
CA PRO A 117 -14.21 -12.29 0.06
C PRO A 117 -14.89 -12.10 1.44
N GLY A 118 -14.13 -11.61 2.42
CA GLY A 118 -14.66 -11.22 3.72
C GLY A 118 -15.50 -9.93 3.66
N GLY A 119 -16.15 -9.58 4.77
CA GLY A 119 -17.02 -8.40 4.89
C GLY A 119 -16.31 -7.11 4.47
N THR A 120 -15.07 -6.91 4.92
CA THR A 120 -14.27 -5.73 4.55
C THR A 120 -14.02 -5.66 3.04
N ASN A 121 -13.69 -6.77 2.37
CA ASN A 121 -13.44 -6.77 0.92
C ASN A 121 -14.70 -6.49 0.10
N ARG A 122 -15.84 -6.98 0.57
CA ARG A 122 -17.15 -6.68 -0.04
C ARG A 122 -17.53 -5.21 0.12
N ALA A 123 -17.25 -4.64 1.28
CA ALA A 123 -17.37 -3.21 1.53
C ALA A 123 -16.44 -2.37 0.62
N LEU A 124 -15.19 -2.78 0.44
CA LEU A 124 -14.27 -2.13 -0.50
C LEU A 124 -14.77 -2.24 -1.96
N ALA A 125 -15.35 -3.38 -2.35
CA ALA A 125 -15.93 -3.55 -3.69
C ALA A 125 -17.10 -2.58 -3.95
N TRP A 126 -17.93 -2.30 -2.94
CA TRP A 126 -18.95 -1.25 -3.04
C TRP A 126 -18.32 0.11 -3.37
N GLN A 127 -17.23 0.47 -2.70
CA GLN A 127 -16.53 1.73 -2.94
C GLN A 127 -15.96 1.81 -4.37
N VAL A 128 -15.41 0.72 -4.89
CA VAL A 128 -14.99 0.62 -6.30
C VAL A 128 -16.17 0.87 -7.25
N ALA A 129 -17.31 0.25 -7.00
CA ALA A 129 -18.51 0.43 -7.83
C ALA A 129 -18.98 1.89 -7.83
N GLN A 130 -18.92 2.57 -6.69
CA GLN A 130 -19.28 3.99 -6.58
C GLN A 130 -18.31 4.89 -7.38
N LEU A 131 -17.00 4.66 -7.28
CA LEU A 131 -15.99 5.39 -8.05
C LEU A 131 -16.18 5.17 -9.57
N LYS A 132 -16.42 3.92 -9.98
CA LYS A 132 -16.67 3.56 -11.38
C LYS A 132 -17.98 4.16 -11.90
N HIS A 133 -19.02 4.26 -11.06
CA HIS A 133 -20.26 4.92 -11.43
C HIS A 133 -20.07 6.43 -11.62
N ALA A 134 -19.28 7.07 -10.75
CA ALA A 134 -18.93 8.49 -10.86
C ALA A 134 -18.07 8.80 -12.10
N ASN A 135 -17.19 7.87 -12.50
CA ASN A 135 -16.43 7.97 -13.74
C ASN A 135 -16.29 6.59 -14.43
N PRO A 136 -17.15 6.29 -15.43
CA PRO A 136 -17.10 5.03 -16.18
C PRO A 136 -15.81 4.80 -16.95
N GLY A 137 -14.98 5.83 -17.17
CA GLY A 137 -13.70 5.74 -17.87
C GLY A 137 -12.55 5.15 -17.05
N LEU A 138 -12.69 5.06 -15.72
CA LEU A 138 -11.62 4.58 -14.84
C LEU A 138 -11.28 3.11 -15.09
N LYS A 139 -9.99 2.79 -15.20
CA LYS A 139 -9.52 1.40 -15.14
C LYS A 139 -9.71 0.82 -13.74
N ILE A 140 -10.03 -0.47 -13.64
CA ILE A 140 -10.26 -1.18 -12.39
C ILE A 140 -9.15 -2.22 -12.20
N VAL A 141 -8.23 -1.96 -11.27
CA VAL A 141 -7.09 -2.84 -10.95
C VAL A 141 -7.24 -3.29 -9.50
N LEU A 142 -7.58 -4.55 -9.26
CA LEU A 142 -7.97 -4.99 -7.92
C LEU A 142 -7.27 -6.29 -7.53
N GLN A 143 -6.89 -6.38 -6.27
CA GLN A 143 -6.60 -7.66 -5.65
C GLN A 143 -7.84 -8.57 -5.68
N TRP A 144 -7.59 -9.87 -5.87
CA TRP A 144 -8.60 -10.85 -6.22
C TRP A 144 -9.83 -10.87 -5.30
N GLU A 145 -9.68 -10.67 -3.98
CA GLU A 145 -10.83 -10.70 -3.07
C GLU A 145 -11.82 -9.57 -3.36
N ILE A 146 -11.33 -8.36 -3.69
CA ILE A 146 -12.18 -7.23 -4.04
C ILE A 146 -12.75 -7.44 -5.45
N ALA A 147 -11.93 -7.93 -6.39
CA ALA A 147 -12.37 -8.22 -7.75
C ALA A 147 -13.54 -9.23 -7.77
N ASP A 148 -13.43 -10.31 -7.01
CA ASP A 148 -14.45 -11.34 -6.92
C ASP A 148 -15.73 -10.82 -6.27
N ALA A 149 -15.61 -10.02 -5.19
CA ALA A 149 -16.76 -9.36 -4.57
C ALA A 149 -17.45 -8.37 -5.52
N LEU A 150 -16.67 -7.60 -6.29
CA LEU A 150 -17.18 -6.66 -7.27
C LEU A 150 -18.00 -7.36 -8.37
N GLU A 151 -17.47 -8.46 -8.90
CA GLU A 151 -18.18 -9.24 -9.93
C GLU A 151 -19.45 -9.89 -9.36
N GLN A 152 -19.38 -10.47 -8.16
CA GLN A 152 -20.51 -11.15 -7.56
C GLN A 152 -21.67 -10.20 -7.23
N GLU A 153 -21.39 -9.04 -6.65
CA GLU A 153 -22.42 -8.13 -6.14
C GLU A 153 -22.87 -7.07 -7.15
N PHE A 154 -21.93 -6.51 -7.91
CA PHE A 154 -22.18 -5.36 -8.78
C PHE A 154 -22.17 -5.70 -10.26
N LYS A 155 -21.84 -6.96 -10.62
CA LYS A 155 -21.71 -7.43 -12.02
C LYS A 155 -20.73 -6.58 -12.83
N MET A 156 -19.68 -6.08 -12.16
CA MET A 156 -18.58 -5.34 -12.78
C MET A 156 -17.31 -6.19 -12.73
N THR A 157 -16.55 -6.20 -13.82
CA THR A 157 -15.30 -6.95 -13.94
C THR A 157 -14.11 -6.00 -13.80
N ALA A 158 -13.08 -6.42 -13.09
CA ALA A 158 -11.82 -5.69 -13.03
C ALA A 158 -11.09 -5.77 -14.38
N ASP A 159 -10.49 -4.67 -14.83
CA ASP A 159 -9.57 -4.68 -15.97
C ASP A 159 -8.30 -5.49 -15.66
N LEU A 160 -7.87 -5.53 -14.39
CA LEU A 160 -6.85 -6.42 -13.88
C LEU A 160 -7.27 -7.03 -12.54
N ARG A 161 -7.25 -8.36 -12.46
CA ARG A 161 -7.43 -9.15 -11.23
C ARG A 161 -6.08 -9.66 -10.72
N ILE A 162 -5.52 -9.01 -9.71
CA ILE A 162 -4.21 -9.32 -9.12
C ILE A 162 -4.37 -10.51 -8.17
N SER A 163 -3.63 -11.59 -8.44
CA SER A 163 -3.68 -12.84 -7.68
C SER A 163 -2.27 -13.28 -7.29
N PRO A 164 -2.09 -14.06 -6.20
CA PRO A 164 -0.80 -14.67 -5.91
C PRO A 164 -0.36 -15.56 -7.09
N LEU A 165 0.95 -15.59 -7.36
CA LEU A 165 1.53 -16.65 -8.19
C LEU A 165 1.34 -18.00 -7.47
N PRO A 166 1.30 -19.13 -8.19
CA PRO A 166 1.25 -20.45 -7.57
C PRO A 166 2.31 -20.61 -6.48
N ASP A 167 1.91 -21.15 -5.33
CA ASP A 167 2.75 -21.38 -4.16
C ASP A 167 3.41 -20.13 -3.54
N SER A 168 2.90 -18.94 -3.85
CA SER A 168 3.39 -17.68 -3.31
C SER A 168 2.34 -16.95 -2.46
N TYR A 169 2.82 -16.20 -1.47
CA TYR A 169 2.01 -15.22 -0.77
C TYR A 169 2.02 -13.90 -1.53
N LEU A 170 0.85 -13.31 -1.77
CA LEU A 170 0.74 -11.99 -2.40
C LEU A 170 0.91 -10.90 -1.34
N SER A 171 2.10 -10.29 -1.29
CA SER A 171 2.39 -9.17 -0.40
C SER A 171 1.80 -7.86 -0.94
N THR A 172 1.67 -6.83 -0.07
CA THR A 172 1.29 -5.48 -0.50
C THR A 172 2.23 -4.94 -1.57
N TYR A 173 3.53 -5.20 -1.46
CA TYR A 173 4.52 -4.86 -2.49
C TYR A 173 4.20 -5.56 -3.81
N GLY A 174 3.95 -6.88 -3.80
CA GLY A 174 3.62 -7.63 -5.01
C GLY A 174 2.32 -7.18 -5.68
N VAL A 175 1.32 -6.73 -4.90
CA VAL A 175 0.12 -6.08 -5.47
C VAL A 175 0.47 -4.78 -6.16
N ALA A 176 1.28 -3.93 -5.52
CA ALA A 176 1.67 -2.65 -6.08
C ALA A 176 2.53 -2.81 -7.35
N GLU A 177 3.45 -3.78 -7.38
CA GLU A 177 4.27 -4.10 -8.54
C GLU A 177 3.42 -4.54 -9.74
N GLN A 178 2.49 -5.49 -9.54
CA GLN A 178 1.59 -5.94 -10.60
C GLN A 178 0.64 -4.84 -11.09
N ALA A 179 0.12 -4.02 -10.17
CA ALA A 179 -0.67 -2.85 -10.53
C ALA A 179 0.17 -1.86 -11.35
N ALA A 180 1.43 -1.67 -10.96
CA ALA A 180 2.31 -0.72 -11.61
C ALA A 180 2.69 -1.12 -13.02
N GLU A 181 3.00 -2.39 -13.21
CA GLU A 181 3.30 -2.97 -14.52
C GLU A 181 2.12 -2.82 -15.49
N TYR A 182 0.88 -3.07 -15.02
CA TYR A 182 -0.32 -2.88 -15.81
C TYR A 182 -0.57 -1.40 -16.19
N LEU A 183 -0.35 -0.50 -15.25
CA LEU A 183 -0.60 0.93 -15.41
C LEU A 183 0.57 1.68 -16.08
N ALA A 184 1.70 1.03 -16.37
CA ALA A 184 2.81 1.64 -17.08
C ALA A 184 2.41 2.23 -18.44
N ALA A 185 1.41 1.63 -19.11
CA ALA A 185 0.84 2.13 -20.37
C ALA A 185 -0.20 3.25 -20.17
N HIS A 186 -0.62 3.51 -18.94
CA HIS A 186 -1.64 4.50 -18.56
C HIS A 186 -1.15 5.34 -17.37
N PRO A 187 -0.02 6.07 -17.53
CA PRO A 187 0.57 6.81 -16.44
C PRO A 187 -0.37 7.91 -15.97
N GLY A 188 -0.36 8.16 -14.66
CA GLY A 188 -1.22 9.17 -14.07
C GLY A 188 -1.52 8.85 -12.62
N THR A 189 -2.51 9.57 -12.12
CA THR A 189 -2.91 9.52 -10.73
C THR A 189 -4.00 8.47 -10.53
N VAL A 190 -3.87 7.60 -9.53
CA VAL A 190 -4.87 6.53 -9.26
C VAL A 190 -5.66 6.78 -7.99
N SER A 191 -6.93 6.36 -7.97
CA SER A 191 -7.76 6.25 -6.77
C SER A 191 -7.39 4.98 -5.99
N LEU A 192 -6.77 5.11 -4.82
CA LEU A 192 -6.50 3.97 -3.94
C LEU A 192 -7.79 3.50 -3.23
N VAL A 193 -8.05 2.20 -3.18
CA VAL A 193 -9.12 1.60 -2.36
C VAL A 193 -8.48 0.57 -1.42
N ALA A 194 -8.51 0.83 -0.12
CA ALA A 194 -7.93 -0.04 0.91
C ALA A 194 -8.62 0.22 2.25
N HIS A 195 -8.39 -0.63 3.25
CA HIS A 195 -8.84 -0.40 4.63
C HIS A 195 -8.10 0.79 5.31
N PRO A 196 -8.72 1.56 6.23
CA PRO A 196 -8.13 2.80 6.79
C PRO A 196 -6.76 2.61 7.37
N ASP A 197 -6.64 1.65 8.27
CA ASP A 197 -5.38 1.41 8.94
C ASP A 197 -4.35 0.73 7.99
N HIS A 198 -4.74 0.25 6.80
CA HIS A 198 -3.86 -0.39 5.81
C HIS A 198 -3.33 0.58 4.73
N ALA A 199 -4.14 1.58 4.37
CA ALA A 199 -3.98 2.36 3.15
C ALA A 199 -2.65 3.10 3.01
N LEU A 200 -2.06 3.56 4.12
CA LEU A 200 -0.74 4.19 4.08
C LEU A 200 0.32 3.24 3.50
N ARG A 201 0.36 1.97 3.93
CA ARG A 201 1.31 1.00 3.37
C ARG A 201 1.03 0.75 1.89
N CYS A 202 -0.23 0.63 1.50
CA CYS A 202 -0.62 0.49 0.09
C CYS A 202 -0.15 1.68 -0.75
N ALA A 203 -0.38 2.90 -0.27
CA ALA A 203 0.04 4.13 -0.95
C ALA A 203 1.57 4.19 -1.11
N LEU A 204 2.33 3.92 -0.05
CA LEU A 204 3.79 3.95 -0.12
C LEU A 204 4.39 2.93 -1.11
N ASN A 205 3.76 1.76 -1.24
CA ASN A 205 4.19 0.76 -2.22
C ASN A 205 3.77 1.15 -3.65
N LEU A 206 2.69 1.92 -3.80
CA LEU A 206 2.13 2.29 -5.10
C LEU A 206 2.69 3.60 -5.69
N VAL A 207 3.20 4.52 -4.85
CA VAL A 207 3.89 5.75 -5.28
C VAL A 207 5.28 5.39 -5.79
N GLN A 208 5.32 4.82 -7.00
CA GLN A 208 6.54 4.55 -7.75
C GLN A 208 6.32 5.00 -9.20
N PRO A 209 7.28 5.69 -9.84
CA PRO A 209 7.16 6.08 -11.24
C PRO A 209 6.84 4.87 -12.15
N PRO A 210 5.95 5.01 -13.15
CA PRO A 210 5.33 6.26 -13.63
C PRO A 210 3.98 6.60 -12.96
N ILE A 211 3.69 6.05 -11.77
CA ILE A 211 2.38 6.13 -11.14
C ILE A 211 2.38 7.13 -10.00
N GLY A 212 1.47 8.10 -10.09
CA GLY A 212 1.07 8.94 -8.97
C GLY A 212 -0.12 8.32 -8.24
N VAL A 213 -0.30 8.66 -6.97
CA VAL A 213 -1.46 8.24 -6.19
C VAL A 213 -2.28 9.48 -5.79
N ALA A 214 -3.53 9.55 -6.24
CA ALA A 214 -4.52 10.42 -5.61
C ALA A 214 -5.02 9.57 -4.47
N SER A 215 -4.58 9.88 -3.27
CA SER A 215 -5.12 9.19 -2.13
C SER A 215 -6.62 9.50 -2.05
N VAL A 216 -7.42 8.51 -2.43
CA VAL A 216 -8.85 8.52 -2.20
C VAL A 216 -9.04 7.64 -0.99
N TRP A 217 -9.17 8.31 0.14
CA TRP A 217 -9.85 7.74 1.27
C TRP A 217 -11.22 8.38 1.21
N PRO A 218 -12.20 7.86 0.43
CA PRO A 218 -13.53 8.28 0.76
C PRO A 218 -13.65 7.87 2.21
N ARG A 219 -13.89 8.84 3.09
CA ARG A 219 -14.52 8.50 4.35
C ARG A 219 -15.56 7.48 3.96
N ILE A 220 -15.51 6.30 4.57
CA ILE A 220 -16.41 5.20 4.27
C ILE A 220 -17.83 5.56 4.82
N GLU A 221 -18.13 6.87 4.84
CA GLU A 221 -19.42 7.50 5.07
C GLU A 221 -20.37 7.06 3.98
N GLY A 222 -21.54 6.58 4.40
CA GLY A 222 -22.54 6.01 3.51
C GLY A 222 -22.30 4.55 3.14
N LEU A 223 -21.16 3.94 3.49
CA LEU A 223 -21.01 2.49 3.35
C LEU A 223 -21.96 1.79 4.31
N PRO A 224 -22.77 0.83 3.84
CA PRO A 224 -23.69 0.11 4.71
C PRO A 224 -22.91 -0.94 5.53
N ALA A 225 -22.18 -0.52 6.57
CA ALA A 225 -21.31 -1.39 7.38
C ALA A 225 -22.06 -2.63 7.90
N ALA A 226 -23.29 -2.43 8.37
CA ALA A 226 -24.17 -3.51 8.83
C ALA A 226 -24.51 -4.53 7.73
N GLN A 227 -24.66 -4.11 6.47
CA GLN A 227 -24.92 -5.01 5.33
C GLN A 227 -23.74 -5.96 5.08
N TYR A 228 -22.52 -5.48 5.33
CA TYR A 228 -21.28 -6.24 5.10
C TYR A 228 -20.78 -6.98 6.34
N GLY A 229 -21.47 -6.85 7.48
CA GLY A 229 -21.07 -7.49 8.73
C GLY A 229 -19.76 -6.95 9.29
N VAL A 230 -19.41 -5.70 8.98
CA VAL A 230 -18.22 -5.03 9.50
C VAL A 230 -18.57 -4.06 10.63
N ASP A 231 -17.62 -3.79 11.51
CA ASP A 231 -17.77 -2.83 12.61
C ASP A 231 -17.72 -1.36 12.15
N ASP A 232 -17.81 -0.42 13.10
CA ASP A 232 -17.73 1.04 12.85
C ASP A 232 -16.35 1.50 12.38
N ARG A 233 -15.36 0.61 12.41
CA ARG A 233 -14.00 0.79 11.92
C ARG A 233 -13.72 -0.05 10.67
N TYR A 234 -14.74 -0.70 10.10
CA TYR A 234 -14.71 -1.49 8.87
C TYR A 234 -13.94 -2.81 8.97
N TYR A 235 -13.74 -3.32 10.18
CA TYR A 235 -13.21 -4.66 10.40
C TYR A 235 -14.30 -5.71 10.28
N ASP A 236 -13.97 -6.84 9.64
CA ASP A 236 -14.78 -8.06 9.66
C ASP A 236 -14.43 -8.91 10.89
N PRO A 237 -15.29 -9.01 11.93
CA PRO A 237 -15.01 -9.80 13.12
C PRO A 237 -14.83 -11.30 12.84
N LEU A 238 -15.31 -11.77 11.68
CA LEU A 238 -15.25 -13.16 11.24
C LEU A 238 -14.12 -13.43 10.23
N SER A 239 -13.23 -12.46 9.98
CA SER A 239 -12.06 -12.66 9.13
C SER A 239 -11.28 -13.92 9.52
N ALA A 240 -10.90 -14.73 8.54
CA ALA A 240 -10.04 -15.89 8.69
C ALA A 240 -8.64 -15.50 9.19
N GLN A 241 -8.17 -14.30 8.84
CA GLN A 241 -6.95 -13.71 9.36
C GLN A 241 -7.25 -13.00 10.69
N ALA A 242 -6.78 -13.59 11.80
CA ALA A 242 -7.10 -13.13 13.15
C ALA A 242 -6.68 -11.68 13.42
N TRP A 243 -5.57 -11.23 12.82
CA TRP A 243 -5.09 -9.85 12.96
C TRP A 243 -5.94 -8.85 12.17
N CYS A 244 -6.80 -9.26 11.24
CA CYS A 244 -7.71 -8.38 10.50
C CYS A 244 -9.12 -8.32 11.10
N ARG A 245 -9.34 -8.85 12.33
CA ARG A 245 -10.68 -8.89 12.94
C ARG A 245 -11.08 -7.64 13.71
N ASN A 246 -10.11 -6.85 14.14
CA ASN A 246 -10.33 -5.60 14.85
C ASN A 246 -9.06 -4.76 14.86
N ARG A 247 -9.25 -3.47 15.14
CA ARG A 247 -8.17 -2.47 15.18
C ARG A 247 -7.08 -2.75 16.21
N SER A 248 -7.45 -3.25 17.39
CA SER A 248 -6.50 -3.44 18.50
C SER A 248 -5.43 -4.49 18.21
N VAL A 249 -5.72 -5.45 17.32
CA VAL A 249 -4.76 -6.46 16.87
C VAL A 249 -4.13 -6.05 15.53
N TYR A 250 -4.90 -5.43 14.65
CA TYR A 250 -4.41 -5.04 13.33
C TYR A 250 -3.34 -3.98 13.39
N VAL A 251 -3.54 -2.90 14.15
CA VAL A 251 -2.60 -1.79 14.18
C VAL A 251 -1.20 -2.27 14.60
N PRO A 252 -1.02 -3.00 15.72
CA PRO A 252 0.30 -3.57 16.05
C PRO A 252 0.91 -4.45 14.95
N HIS A 253 0.09 -5.29 14.30
CA HIS A 253 0.53 -6.12 13.18
C HIS A 253 1.03 -5.27 12.01
N GLU A 254 0.24 -4.28 11.59
CA GLU A 254 0.56 -3.36 10.50
C GLU A 254 1.83 -2.55 10.77
N LEU A 255 2.02 -2.09 12.01
CA LEU A 255 3.24 -1.39 12.39
C LEU A 255 4.48 -2.28 12.23
N THR A 256 4.37 -3.54 12.65
CA THR A 256 5.44 -4.53 12.48
C THR A 256 5.71 -4.79 11.01
N SER A 257 4.66 -4.96 10.20
CA SER A 257 4.80 -5.17 8.75
C SER A 257 5.47 -4.00 8.03
N ARG A 258 5.14 -2.76 8.41
CA ARG A 258 5.79 -1.57 7.83
C ARG A 258 7.27 -1.49 8.17
N ALA A 259 7.63 -1.72 9.43
CA ALA A 259 9.03 -1.74 9.85
C ALA A 259 9.82 -2.80 9.07
N SER A 260 9.27 -4.00 8.91
CA SER A 260 9.89 -5.06 8.09
C SER A 260 10.05 -4.66 6.63
N GLY A 261 9.03 -4.03 6.02
CA GLY A 261 9.08 -3.58 4.62
C GLY A 261 10.16 -2.52 4.38
N VAL A 262 10.36 -1.60 5.35
CA VAL A 262 11.46 -0.61 5.29
C VAL A 262 12.81 -1.30 5.36
N LEU A 263 13.00 -2.24 6.30
CA LEU A 263 14.24 -2.99 6.44
C LEU A 263 14.54 -3.87 5.22
N ALA A 264 13.51 -4.34 4.53
CA ALA A 264 13.62 -5.12 3.29
C ALA A 264 13.82 -4.25 2.03
N GLY A 265 13.73 -2.91 2.15
CA GLY A 265 13.80 -2.00 1.00
C GLY A 265 12.55 -1.97 0.12
N GLU A 266 11.45 -2.60 0.57
CA GLU A 266 10.15 -2.60 -0.11
C GLU A 266 9.41 -1.26 0.05
N ILE A 267 9.71 -0.54 1.14
CA ILE A 267 9.19 0.79 1.43
C ILE A 267 10.36 1.77 1.51
N SER A 268 10.39 2.76 0.63
CA SER A 268 11.39 3.84 0.65
C SER A 268 10.77 5.17 1.09
N PHE A 269 11.56 5.97 1.81
CA PHE A 269 11.25 7.35 2.20
C PHE A 269 12.14 8.37 1.48
N GLU A 270 12.97 7.93 0.52
CA GLU A 270 13.97 8.77 -0.11
C GLU A 270 13.40 9.75 -1.14
N SER A 271 12.16 9.56 -1.59
CA SER A 271 11.46 10.56 -2.38
C SER A 271 10.87 11.62 -1.45
N GLU A 272 11.31 12.87 -1.62
CA GLU A 272 10.84 14.06 -0.89
C GLU A 272 9.32 14.20 -0.84
N ASP A 273 8.65 13.58 -1.81
CA ASP A 273 7.19 13.54 -1.94
C ASP A 273 6.50 12.55 -0.99
N SER A 274 7.20 11.78 -0.14
CA SER A 274 6.48 10.85 0.76
C SER A 274 5.59 11.59 1.77
N CYS A 275 5.96 12.83 2.11
CA CYS A 275 5.15 13.74 2.91
C CYS A 275 4.53 14.88 2.08
N ASP A 276 5.04 15.16 0.87
CA ASP A 276 4.62 16.25 -0.01
C ASP A 276 3.86 15.79 -1.28
N ALA A 277 3.56 14.49 -1.40
CA ALA A 277 2.43 13.96 -2.18
C ALA A 277 1.08 14.34 -1.54
N ARG A 278 1.01 15.57 -1.02
CA ARG A 278 -0.17 16.35 -0.61
C ARG A 278 -0.83 16.93 -1.85
#